data_AF-A0A1F2U5T5-F1
#
_entry.id   AF-A0A1F2U5T5-F1
#
_cell.length_a   1.000
_cell.length_b   1.000
_cell.length_c   1.000
_cell.angle_alpha   90.00
_cell.angle_beta   90.00
_cell.angle_gamma   90.00
#
_symmetry.space_group_name_H-M   'P 1'
#
loop_
_entity.id
_entity.type
_entity.pdbx_description
1 polymer ?
#
loop_
_entity_poly.entity_id
_entity_poly.type
_entity_poly.pdbx_seq_one_letter_code
_entity_poly.pdbx_strand_id
1 'polypeptide(L)'
;MLTDQKQKELLAELVSRFRVCWEVGPEYAYVEQERRQVGFALELYGTHEPWVEHPEAGCDECLRVFTALQTIAGGVLPQEHRPSRYDMGAYDQSIHYARKRGSRPDVVLPIKIIHRQGFEHPVDECELRCLKEIKQRLREAGAGEGRWRPVAGTEVENSL
;
A
#
# COMPACT_ATOMS: atom_id res chain seq x y z
N MET A 1 -21.55 -5.51 -8.78
CA MET A 1 -21.00 -5.22 -7.43
C MET A 1 -20.50 -6.54 -6.86
N LEU A 2 -19.22 -6.64 -6.49
CA LEU A 2 -18.73 -7.81 -5.75
C LEU A 2 -19.34 -7.79 -4.35
N THR A 3 -19.63 -8.95 -3.78
CA THR A 3 -20.05 -9.04 -2.38
C THR A 3 -18.85 -8.70 -1.48
N ASP A 4 -19.10 -8.18 -0.27
CA ASP A 4 -18.04 -7.83 0.71
C ASP A 4 -17.06 -9.01 0.94
N GLN A 5 -17.59 -10.24 0.97
CA GLN A 5 -16.81 -11.47 1.07
C GLN A 5 -15.89 -11.69 -0.14
N LYS A 6 -16.40 -11.56 -1.37
CA LYS A 6 -15.60 -11.72 -2.59
C LYS A 6 -14.51 -10.66 -2.70
N GLN A 7 -14.80 -9.45 -2.23
CA GLN A 7 -13.80 -8.38 -2.19
C GLN A 7 -12.68 -8.74 -1.20
N LYS A 8 -13.01 -9.20 0.01
CA LYS A 8 -12.00 -9.64 0.99
C LYS A 8 -11.13 -10.78 0.47
N GLU A 9 -11.74 -11.78 -0.18
CA GLU A 9 -11.01 -12.89 -0.81
C GLU A 9 -10.06 -12.42 -1.90
N LEU A 10 -10.52 -11.53 -2.79
CA LEU A 10 -9.68 -10.92 -3.83
C LEU A 10 -8.51 -10.15 -3.22
N LEU A 11 -8.74 -9.34 -2.19
CA LEU A 11 -7.68 -8.58 -1.54
C LEU A 11 -6.63 -9.51 -0.91
N ALA A 12 -7.07 -10.56 -0.20
CA ALA A 12 -6.19 -11.54 0.39
C ALA A 12 -5.37 -12.31 -0.66
N GLU A 13 -5.99 -12.68 -1.79
CA GLU A 13 -5.30 -13.30 -2.91
C GLU A 13 -4.19 -12.40 -3.45
N LEU A 14 -4.51 -11.14 -3.77
CA LEU A 14 -3.54 -10.20 -4.33
C LEU A 14 -2.39 -9.92 -3.36
N VAL A 15 -2.70 -9.75 -2.07
CA VAL A 15 -1.70 -9.54 -1.03
C VAL A 15 -0.76 -10.73 -0.92
N SER A 16 -1.28 -11.96 -0.94
CA SER A 16 -0.46 -13.17 -0.88
C SER A 16 0.39 -13.33 -2.15
N ARG A 17 -0.24 -13.22 -3.32
CA ARG A 17 0.38 -13.40 -4.65
C ARG A 17 1.55 -12.46 -4.87
N PHE A 18 1.37 -11.18 -4.54
CA PHE A 18 2.41 -10.13 -4.72
C PHE A 18 3.18 -9.82 -3.44
N ARG A 19 2.98 -10.63 -2.38
CA ARG A 19 3.66 -10.52 -1.07
C ARG A 19 3.63 -9.10 -0.53
N VAL A 20 2.46 -8.50 -0.46
CA VAL A 20 2.28 -7.07 -0.22
C VAL A 20 2.62 -6.68 1.22
N CYS A 21 3.41 -5.63 1.40
CA CYS A 21 3.63 -5.00 2.70
C CYS A 21 3.49 -3.49 2.61
N TRP A 22 3.39 -2.81 3.75
CA TRP A 22 3.27 -1.36 3.79
C TRP A 22 4.20 -0.71 4.80
N GLU A 23 4.46 0.58 4.60
CA GLU A 23 5.12 1.44 5.56
C GLU A 23 4.39 2.77 5.67
N VAL A 24 4.65 3.49 6.77
CA VAL A 24 4.03 4.79 7.04
C VAL A 24 5.10 5.76 7.51
N GLY A 25 5.15 6.92 6.88
CA GLY A 25 5.93 8.07 7.30
C GLY A 25 5.05 9.32 7.45
N PRO A 26 5.59 10.38 8.07
CA PRO A 26 4.94 11.69 8.09
C PRO A 26 4.96 12.34 6.69
N GLU A 27 3.85 12.96 6.29
CA GLU A 27 3.84 13.90 5.16
C GLU A 27 4.04 15.31 5.70
N TYR A 28 5.01 16.04 5.15
CA TYR A 28 5.36 17.39 5.57
C TYR A 28 5.06 18.43 4.49
N ALA A 29 4.63 19.62 4.91
CA ALA A 29 4.61 20.82 4.10
C ALA A 29 5.41 21.93 4.79
N TYR A 30 5.88 22.90 4.01
CA TYR A 30 6.44 24.14 4.54
C TYR A 30 5.35 25.20 4.55
N VAL A 31 5.03 25.71 5.74
CA VAL A 31 4.04 26.78 5.96
C VAL A 31 4.78 27.88 6.70
N GLU A 32 4.84 29.09 6.13
CA GLU A 32 5.53 30.23 6.75
C GLU A 32 6.99 29.91 7.18
N GLN A 33 7.73 29.17 6.34
CA GLN A 33 9.11 28.69 6.60
C GLN A 33 9.24 27.63 7.71
N GLU A 34 8.14 27.19 8.32
CA GLU A 34 8.14 26.09 9.28
C GLU A 34 7.75 24.76 8.62
N ARG A 35 8.49 23.69 8.94
CA ARG A 35 8.14 22.34 8.51
C ARG A 35 7.03 21.80 9.41
N ARG A 36 5.83 21.63 8.84
CA ARG A 36 4.64 21.13 9.55
C ARG A 36 4.23 19.77 9.01
N GLN A 37 3.90 18.83 9.89
CA GLN A 37 3.30 17.56 9.47
C GLN A 37 1.83 17.81 9.11
N VAL A 38 1.50 17.61 7.84
CA VAL A 38 0.16 17.86 7.28
C VAL A 38 -0.61 16.58 6.96
N GLY A 39 0.03 15.43 7.16
CA GLY A 39 -0.58 14.14 6.89
C GLY A 39 0.35 12.97 7.12
N PHE A 40 0.05 11.89 6.41
CA PHE A 40 0.83 10.66 6.38
C PHE A 40 1.12 10.23 4.94
N ALA A 41 2.33 9.75 4.70
CA ALA A 41 2.69 9.00 3.52
C ALA A 41 2.61 7.51 3.85
N LEU A 42 1.66 6.81 3.24
CA LEU A 42 1.56 5.36 3.30
C LEU A 42 2.07 4.79 1.98
N GLU A 43 3.03 3.88 2.05
CA GLU A 43 3.60 3.24 0.86
C GLU A 43 3.21 1.77 0.86
N LEU A 44 2.57 1.31 -0.21
CA LEU A 44 2.37 -0.11 -0.47
C LEU A 44 3.50 -0.63 -1.35
N TYR A 45 4.01 -1.80 -1.00
CA TYR A 45 5.10 -2.49 -1.68
C TYR A 45 4.61 -3.86 -2.12
N GLY A 46 4.69 -4.14 -3.42
CA GLY A 46 4.46 -5.46 -3.99
C GLY A 46 5.70 -5.95 -4.73
N THR A 47 5.88 -7.26 -4.83
CA THR A 47 6.94 -7.86 -5.66
C THR A 47 6.30 -8.77 -6.69
N HIS A 48 7.03 -8.98 -7.78
CA HIS A 48 6.69 -9.93 -8.83
C HIS A 48 6.48 -11.35 -8.30
N GLU A 49 5.71 -12.15 -9.04
CA GLU A 49 5.54 -13.56 -8.75
C GLU A 49 6.88 -14.32 -8.82
N PRO A 50 7.03 -15.43 -8.08
CA PRO A 50 8.33 -16.09 -7.92
C PRO A 50 8.97 -16.62 -9.20
N TRP A 51 8.17 -16.87 -10.24
CA TRP A 51 8.61 -17.35 -11.55
C TRP A 51 9.03 -16.23 -12.52
N VAL A 52 8.84 -14.96 -12.15
CA VAL A 52 9.32 -13.82 -12.95
C VAL A 52 10.79 -13.61 -12.59
N GLU A 53 11.67 -14.12 -13.44
CA GLU A 53 13.10 -13.92 -13.32
C GLU A 53 13.50 -12.56 -13.92
N HIS A 54 14.38 -11.84 -13.21
CA HIS A 54 15.01 -10.60 -13.69
C HIS A 54 14.03 -9.55 -14.28
N PRO A 55 13.03 -9.07 -13.50
CA PRO A 55 12.12 -8.03 -13.98
C PRO A 55 12.90 -6.77 -14.36
N GLU A 56 12.57 -6.20 -15.51
CA GLU A 56 13.09 -4.91 -15.97
C GLU A 56 12.19 -3.77 -15.48
N ALA A 57 12.80 -2.63 -15.20
CA ALA A 57 12.05 -1.46 -14.75
C ALA A 57 11.04 -1.01 -15.82
N GLY A 58 9.77 -0.90 -15.45
CA GLY A 58 8.69 -0.51 -16.37
C GLY A 58 8.08 -1.64 -17.20
N CYS A 59 8.43 -2.91 -16.95
CA CYS A 59 7.86 -4.04 -17.69
C CYS A 59 6.37 -4.29 -17.37
N ASP A 60 5.74 -5.14 -18.18
CA ASP A 60 4.33 -5.51 -18.02
C ASP A 60 4.06 -6.17 -16.66
N GLU A 61 5.01 -6.95 -16.14
CA GLU A 61 4.89 -7.54 -14.82
C GLU A 61 4.92 -6.49 -13.70
N CYS A 62 5.71 -5.41 -13.85
CA CYS A 62 5.66 -4.30 -12.90
C CYS A 62 4.30 -3.61 -12.92
N LEU A 63 3.72 -3.41 -14.11
CA LEU A 63 2.40 -2.80 -14.25
C LEU A 63 1.30 -3.69 -13.63
N ARG A 64 1.43 -5.01 -13.75
CA ARG A 64 0.53 -5.98 -13.09
C ARG A 64 0.61 -5.86 -11.56
N VAL A 65 1.82 -5.76 -11.00
CA VAL A 65 2.00 -5.54 -9.56
C VAL A 65 1.38 -4.20 -9.17
N PHE A 66 1.67 -3.11 -9.88
CA PHE A 66 1.14 -1.78 -9.59
C PHE A 66 -0.39 -1.75 -9.63
N THR A 67 -1.01 -2.38 -10.64
CA THR A 67 -2.47 -2.50 -10.77
C THR A 67 -3.07 -3.26 -9.59
N ALA A 68 -2.40 -4.32 -9.12
CA ALA A 68 -2.81 -5.04 -7.92
C ALA A 68 -2.73 -4.16 -6.67
N LEU A 69 -1.66 -3.35 -6.51
CA LEU A 69 -1.54 -2.39 -5.42
C LEU A 69 -2.66 -1.34 -5.45
N GLN A 70 -3.04 -0.84 -6.62
CA GLN A 70 -4.17 0.09 -6.76
C GLN A 70 -5.50 -0.57 -6.37
N THR A 71 -5.69 -1.84 -6.75
CA THR A 71 -6.88 -2.61 -6.35
C THR A 71 -6.94 -2.80 -4.84
N ILE A 72 -5.81 -3.12 -4.21
CA ILE A 72 -5.71 -3.23 -2.75
C ILE A 72 -5.99 -1.89 -2.09
N ALA A 73 -5.36 -0.81 -2.55
CA ALA A 73 -5.60 0.54 -2.06
C ALA A 73 -7.09 0.92 -2.14
N GLY A 74 -7.73 0.71 -3.30
CA GLY A 74 -9.16 0.96 -3.47
C GLY A 74 -10.04 0.15 -2.51
N GLY A 75 -9.63 -1.06 -2.14
CA GLY A 75 -10.36 -1.90 -1.20
C GLY A 75 -10.17 -1.53 0.28
N VAL A 76 -9.01 -0.98 0.66
CA VAL A 76 -8.70 -0.64 2.06
C VAL A 76 -8.98 0.81 2.42
N LEU A 77 -8.92 1.73 1.46
CA LEU A 77 -9.18 3.15 1.71
C LEU A 77 -10.67 3.38 2.08
N PRO A 78 -10.96 4.27 3.04
CA PRO A 78 -12.34 4.67 3.33
C PRO A 78 -13.03 5.24 2.09
N GLN A 79 -14.27 4.80 1.84
CA GLN A 79 -15.05 5.17 0.64
C GLN A 79 -16.07 6.27 0.95
N GLU A 80 -16.42 6.46 2.22
CA GLU A 80 -17.28 7.53 2.67
C GLU A 80 -16.63 8.91 2.54
N HIS A 81 -17.47 9.93 2.37
CA HIS A 81 -16.99 11.31 2.37
C HIS A 81 -16.45 11.69 3.75
N ARG A 82 -15.19 12.14 3.81
CA ARG A 82 -14.49 12.50 5.04
C ARG A 82 -13.74 13.83 4.88
N PRO A 83 -13.46 14.54 6.00
CA PRO A 83 -12.55 15.69 6.02
C PRO A 83 -11.16 15.39 5.46
N SER A 84 -10.69 14.13 5.51
CA SER A 84 -9.46 13.71 4.84
C SER A 84 -9.70 13.30 3.36
N ARG A 85 -8.64 13.39 2.55
CA ARG A 85 -8.56 12.83 1.19
C ARG A 85 -7.36 11.87 1.08
N TYR A 86 -7.41 11.03 0.05
CA TYR A 86 -6.41 9.99 -0.21
C TYR A 86 -5.89 10.17 -1.64
N ASP A 87 -4.64 10.59 -1.78
CA ASP A 87 -4.03 10.83 -3.09
C ASP A 87 -3.10 9.66 -3.41
N MET A 88 -3.52 8.80 -4.35
CA MET A 88 -2.67 7.74 -4.89
C MET A 88 -1.69 8.31 -5.91
N GLY A 89 -0.40 8.03 -5.74
CA GLY A 89 0.62 8.44 -6.69
C GLY A 89 0.58 7.65 -8.00
N ALA A 90 1.23 8.21 -9.01
CA ALA A 90 1.42 7.56 -10.30
C ALA A 90 2.49 6.45 -10.22
N TYR A 91 2.47 5.55 -11.20
CA TYR A 91 3.53 4.56 -11.37
C TYR A 91 4.82 5.27 -11.82
N ASP A 92 5.90 5.09 -11.07
CA ASP A 92 7.21 5.72 -11.29
C ASP A 92 8.12 4.94 -12.24
N GLN A 93 7.62 3.84 -12.81
CA GLN A 93 8.34 2.95 -13.73
C GLN A 93 9.66 2.41 -13.16
N SER A 94 9.77 2.31 -11.83
CA SER A 94 11.00 1.94 -11.14
C SER A 94 10.83 0.68 -10.30
N ILE A 95 11.96 -0.03 -10.09
CA ILE A 95 12.06 -1.15 -9.14
C ILE A 95 12.90 -0.70 -7.96
N HIS A 96 12.36 -0.92 -6.76
CA HIS A 96 12.92 -0.47 -5.50
C HIS A 96 13.50 -1.65 -4.71
N TYR A 97 14.70 -1.47 -4.17
CA TYR A 97 15.38 -2.49 -3.37
C TYR A 97 15.65 -1.98 -1.96
N ALA A 98 15.18 -2.71 -0.95
CA ALA A 98 15.46 -2.38 0.44
C ALA A 98 15.90 -3.61 1.25
N ARG A 99 17.01 -3.46 2.00
CA ARG A 99 17.58 -4.55 2.84
C ARG A 99 16.56 -5.12 3.83
N LYS A 100 15.74 -4.25 4.44
CA LYS A 100 14.68 -4.64 5.40
C LYS A 100 13.64 -5.60 4.80
N ARG A 101 13.45 -5.57 3.48
CA ARG A 101 12.55 -6.47 2.72
C ARG A 101 13.30 -7.62 2.04
N GLY A 102 14.60 -7.76 2.30
CA GLY A 102 15.45 -8.79 1.70
C GLY A 102 15.91 -8.46 0.28
N SER A 103 15.94 -7.18 -0.10
CA SER A 103 16.36 -6.73 -1.43
C SER A 103 15.60 -7.41 -2.57
N ARG A 104 14.31 -7.67 -2.38
CA ARG A 104 13.40 -8.11 -3.45
C ARG A 104 13.09 -6.93 -4.40
N PRO A 105 12.75 -7.19 -5.67
CA PRO A 105 12.39 -6.15 -6.63
C PRO A 105 10.98 -5.63 -6.35
N ASP A 106 10.86 -4.58 -5.54
CA ASP A 106 9.57 -3.99 -5.16
C ASP A 106 9.07 -2.97 -6.19
N VAL A 107 7.79 -3.04 -6.50
CA VAL A 107 7.00 -1.96 -7.09
C VAL A 107 6.27 -1.23 -5.97
N VAL A 108 6.18 0.09 -6.07
CA VAL A 108 5.66 0.96 -5.01
C VAL A 108 4.42 1.70 -5.47
N LEU A 109 3.41 1.76 -4.60
CA LEU A 109 2.28 2.67 -4.70
C LEU A 109 2.30 3.61 -3.49
N PRO A 110 2.73 4.87 -3.65
CA PRO A 110 2.63 5.87 -2.59
C PRO A 110 1.20 6.39 -2.48
N ILE A 111 0.74 6.59 -1.25
CA ILE A 111 -0.60 7.08 -0.93
C ILE A 111 -0.46 8.17 0.14
N LYS A 112 -0.94 9.38 -0.16
CA LYS A 112 -0.98 10.47 0.82
C LYS A 112 -2.33 10.49 1.52
N ILE A 113 -2.31 10.57 2.84
CA ILE A 113 -3.48 10.79 3.69
C ILE A 113 -3.35 12.19 4.25
N ILE A 114 -4.13 13.13 3.71
CA ILE A 114 -4.05 14.55 4.02
C ILE A 114 -5.44 15.17 4.15
N HIS A 115 -5.50 16.38 4.68
CA HIS A 115 -6.73 17.18 4.71
C HIS A 115 -7.32 17.39 3.31
N ARG A 116 -8.63 17.19 3.17
CA ARG A 116 -9.38 17.48 1.94
C ARG A 116 -9.43 18.98 1.66
N GLN A 117 -9.56 19.78 2.72
CA GLN A 117 -9.57 21.24 2.68
C GLN A 117 -8.52 21.77 3.65
N GLY A 118 -7.78 22.81 3.26
CA GLY A 118 -6.70 23.36 4.08
C GLY A 118 -5.52 22.39 4.23
N PHE A 119 -4.85 22.09 3.11
CA PHE A 119 -3.72 21.14 3.03
C PHE A 119 -2.49 21.52 3.89
N GLU A 120 -2.48 22.73 4.45
CA GLU A 120 -1.43 23.27 5.33
C GLU A 120 -1.75 23.04 6.83
N HIS A 121 -2.95 22.56 7.14
CA HIS A 121 -3.35 22.27 8.51
C HIS A 121 -2.55 21.08 9.07
N PRO A 122 -2.22 21.12 10.36
CA PRO A 122 -1.59 19.99 11.03
C PRO A 122 -2.51 18.78 11.03
N VAL A 123 -1.93 17.58 11.11
CA VAL A 123 -2.66 16.32 11.31
C VAL A 123 -3.67 16.45 12.45
N ASP A 124 -4.91 15.99 12.22
CA ASP A 124 -5.95 15.93 13.24
C ASP A 124 -6.43 14.49 13.56
N GLU A 125 -7.48 14.39 14.37
CA GLU A 125 -8.08 13.10 14.76
C GLU A 125 -8.63 12.29 13.58
N CYS A 126 -9.06 12.97 12.51
CA CYS A 126 -9.58 12.35 11.30
C CYS A 126 -8.49 11.61 10.53
N GLU A 127 -7.33 12.23 10.28
CA GLU A 127 -6.23 11.55 9.57
C GLU A 127 -5.70 10.37 10.39
N LEU A 128 -5.59 10.55 11.71
CA LEU A 128 -5.19 9.47 12.63
C LEU A 128 -6.17 8.29 12.59
N ARG A 129 -7.47 8.58 12.61
CA ARG A 129 -8.51 7.55 12.50
C ARG A 129 -8.46 6.86 11.14
N CYS A 130 -8.33 7.61 10.05
CA CYS A 130 -8.23 7.06 8.70
C CYS A 130 -7.02 6.14 8.58
N LEU A 131 -5.85 6.58 9.04
CA LEU A 131 -4.64 5.77 9.03
C LEU A 131 -4.82 4.48 9.83
N LYS A 132 -5.43 4.56 11.03
CA LYS A 132 -5.69 3.39 11.88
C LYS A 132 -6.57 2.36 11.17
N GLU A 133 -7.65 2.81 10.53
CA GLU A 133 -8.56 1.94 9.79
C GLU A 133 -7.91 1.32 8.56
N ILE A 134 -7.13 2.09 7.80
CA ILE A 134 -6.39 1.58 6.63
C ILE A 134 -5.40 0.51 7.06
N LYS A 135 -4.62 0.75 8.12
CA LYS A 135 -3.70 -0.24 8.69
C LYS A 135 -4.42 -1.51 9.14
N GLN A 136 -5.60 -1.37 9.73
CA GLN A 136 -6.41 -2.51 10.16
C GLN A 136 -6.89 -3.33 8.96
N ARG A 137 -7.43 -2.70 7.93
CA ARG A 137 -7.89 -3.37 6.71
C ARG A 137 -6.75 -4.03 5.93
N LEU A 138 -5.57 -3.41 5.90
CA LEU A 138 -4.36 -4.03 5.31
C LEU A 138 -3.94 -5.31 6.06
N ARG A 139 -4.00 -5.30 7.40
CA ARG A 139 -3.73 -6.50 8.22
C ARG A 139 -4.78 -7.59 7.99
N GLU A 140 -6.05 -7.22 7.90
CA GLU A 140 -7.14 -8.15 7.60
C GLU A 140 -7.00 -8.78 6.21
N ALA A 141 -6.47 -8.04 5.24
CA ALA A 141 -6.10 -8.56 3.93
C ALA A 141 -4.81 -9.41 3.93
N GLY A 142 -4.13 -9.54 5.08
CA GLY A 142 -2.92 -10.37 5.23
C GLY A 142 -1.60 -9.68 4.86
N ALA A 143 -1.60 -8.36 4.68
CA ALA A 143 -0.36 -7.66 4.36
C ALA A 143 0.49 -7.50 5.64
N GLY A 144 1.80 -7.23 5.49
CA GLY A 144 2.70 -6.99 6.64
C GLY A 144 3.13 -5.52 6.79
N GLU A 145 3.30 -5.05 8.03
CA GLU A 145 3.94 -3.76 8.32
C GLU A 145 5.47 -3.91 8.19
N GLY A 146 6.11 -3.12 7.32
CA GLY A 146 7.55 -3.13 7.03
C GLY A 146 8.03 -4.30 6.17
N ARG A 147 7.53 -5.52 6.41
CA ARG A 147 7.87 -6.72 5.65
C ARG A 147 6.70 -7.68 5.57
N TRP A 148 6.48 -8.26 4.40
CA TRP A 148 5.51 -9.34 4.24
C TRP A 148 6.02 -10.64 4.88
N ARG A 149 5.13 -11.36 5.54
CA ARG A 149 5.36 -12.70 6.07
C ARG A 149 4.21 -13.58 5.62
N PRO A 150 4.46 -14.85 5.22
CA PRO A 150 3.38 -15.78 4.96
C PRO A 150 2.57 -15.96 6.25
N VAL A 151 1.24 -15.94 6.12
CA VAL A 151 0.34 -16.30 7.21
C VAL A 151 0.53 -17.80 7.44
N ALA A 152 0.94 -18.21 8.64
CA ALA A 152 1.11 -19.63 8.97
C ALA A 152 -0.22 -20.36 8.73
N GLY A 153 -0.26 -21.26 7.74
CA GLY A 153 -1.47 -22.00 7.35
C GLY A 153 -1.73 -22.14 5.84
N THR A 154 -0.95 -21.47 4.98
CA THR A 154 -0.92 -21.78 3.53
C THR A 154 0.37 -22.50 3.20
N GLU A 155 0.46 -23.77 3.60
CA GLU A 155 1.31 -24.72 2.90
C GLU A 155 0.73 -24.87 1.49
N VAL A 156 1.33 -24.17 0.53
CA VAL A 156 1.23 -24.59 -0.86
C VAL A 156 2.08 -25.84 -0.94
N GLU A 157 1.43 -27.01 -0.97
CA GLU A 157 2.06 -28.27 -1.34
C GLU A 157 2.72 -28.09 -2.71
N ASN A 158 4.02 -27.78 -2.70
CA ASN A 158 4.87 -28.01 -3.86
C ASN A 158 5.15 -29.51 -3.88
N SER A 159 4.24 -30.28 -4.48
CA SER A 159 4.58 -31.61 -4.98
C SER A 159 5.49 -31.45 -6.19
N LEU A 160 6.78 -31.75 -6.00
CA LEU A 160 7.66 -32.29 -7.04
C LEU A 160 7.70 -33.81 -6.86
#